data_AF-A0A1J3DAL7-F1
#
_entry.id   AF-A0A1J3DAL7-F1
#
_cell.length_a   1.000
_cell.length_b   1.000
_cell.length_c   1.000
_cell.angle_alpha   90.00
_cell.angle_beta   90.00
_cell.angle_gamma   90.00
#
_symmetry.space_group_name_H-M   'P 1'
#
loop_
_entity.id
_entity.type
_entity.pdbx_description
1 polymer ?
#
loop_
_entity_poly.entity_id
_entity_poly.type
_entity_poly.pdbx_seq_one_letter_code
_entity_poly.pdbx_strand_id
1 'polypeptide(L)'
;QQKRWCIGLLEMVFSKHSPVTYGIKSVGLLVGLAYCQSAFWAFWTIPLIVYGLLPQFALFYGVSVFPKASDSWFWLYIFLFLGAYVQDLLDFVLEGSSYRKWWNDQRMWLIRGFTSFFFGF
;
A
#
# COMPACT_ATOMS: atom_id res chain seq x y z
N GLN A 1 16.03 -8.90 -6.01
CA GLN A 1 15.77 -7.67 -6.78
C GLN A 1 15.01 -6.65 -5.95
N GLN A 2 13.74 -6.87 -5.59
CA GLN A 2 12.88 -5.88 -4.90
C GLN A 2 13.47 -5.24 -3.65
N LYS A 3 14.11 -6.01 -2.74
CA LYS A 3 14.84 -5.46 -1.58
C LYS A 3 15.87 -4.37 -1.95
N ARG A 4 16.61 -4.54 -3.04
CA ARG A 4 17.61 -3.54 -3.50
C ARG A 4 16.95 -2.24 -3.96
N TRP A 5 15.78 -2.35 -4.57
CA TRP A 5 15.00 -1.18 -5.00
C TRP A 5 14.48 -0.41 -3.78
N CYS A 6 13.99 -1.10 -2.76
CA CYS A 6 13.52 -0.46 -1.53
C CYS A 6 14.64 0.28 -0.80
N ILE A 7 15.80 -0.35 -0.64
CA ILE A 7 16.97 0.29 -0.02
C ILE A 7 17.41 1.50 -0.83
N GLY A 8 17.55 1.37 -2.15
CA GLY A 8 17.97 2.49 -3.00
C GLY A 8 16.96 3.66 -3.01
N LEU A 9 15.66 3.37 -2.94
CA LEU A 9 14.62 4.40 -2.83
C LEU A 9 14.67 5.11 -1.46
N LEU A 10 14.87 4.36 -0.37
CA LEU A 10 15.03 4.95 0.96
C LEU A 10 16.30 5.80 1.07
N GLU A 11 17.43 5.32 0.53
CA GLU A 11 18.67 6.08 0.47
C GLU A 11 18.50 7.39 -0.32
N MET A 12 17.70 7.39 -1.40
CA MET A 12 17.37 8.61 -2.13
C MET A 12 16.59 9.61 -1.28
N VAL A 13 15.66 9.17 -0.44
CA VAL A 13 14.91 10.04 0.48
C VAL A 13 15.84 10.78 1.44
N PHE A 14 16.83 10.08 1.99
CA PHE A 14 17.78 10.64 2.96
C PHE A 14 19.00 11.32 2.32
N SER A 15 19.13 11.27 1.00
CA SER A 15 20.22 11.91 0.27
C SER A 15 20.01 13.42 0.10
N LYS A 16 21.09 14.12 -0.27
CA LYS A 16 21.10 15.55 -0.59
C LYS A 16 20.12 15.91 -1.73
N HIS A 17 19.81 14.95 -2.60
CA HIS A 17 18.85 15.09 -3.69
C HIS A 17 17.48 14.49 -3.33
N SER A 18 17.02 14.68 -2.10
CA SER A 18 15.73 14.17 -1.64
C SER A 18 14.58 14.71 -2.52
N PRO A 19 13.67 13.84 -3.00
CA PRO A 19 12.51 14.27 -3.79
C PRO A 19 11.61 15.23 -3.00
N VAL A 20 11.63 15.16 -1.67
CA VAL A 20 10.84 16.03 -0.77
C VAL A 20 11.28 17.49 -0.85
N THR A 21 12.58 17.75 -0.81
CA THR A 21 13.11 19.13 -0.74
C THR A 21 13.59 19.62 -2.10
N TYR A 22 14.41 18.80 -2.78
CA TYR A 22 14.98 19.14 -4.07
C TYR A 22 13.98 18.90 -5.20
N GLY A 23 13.23 17.78 -5.18
CA GLY A 23 12.27 17.43 -6.23
C GLY A 23 11.11 18.42 -6.34
N ILE A 24 10.50 18.78 -5.20
CA ILE A 24 9.41 19.77 -5.14
C ILE A 24 9.87 21.14 -5.65
N LYS A 25 11.10 21.55 -5.33
CA LYS A 25 11.65 22.86 -5.72
C LYS A 25 12.08 22.94 -7.19
N SER A 26 12.53 21.84 -7.78
CA SER A 26 13.14 21.83 -9.13
C SER A 26 12.21 21.39 -10.25
N VAL A 27 11.28 20.47 -10.00
CA VAL A 27 10.40 19.87 -11.05
C VAL A 27 8.93 20.28 -10.88
N GLY A 28 8.57 20.82 -9.72
CA GLY A 28 7.21 21.24 -9.38
C GLY A 28 6.51 20.28 -8.42
N LEU A 29 5.43 20.76 -7.81
CA LEU A 29 4.79 20.12 -6.66
C LEU A 29 4.20 18.74 -6.98
N LEU A 30 3.41 18.62 -8.05
CA LEU A 30 2.73 17.37 -8.41
C LEU A 30 3.72 16.24 -8.74
N VAL A 31 4.74 16.55 -9.55
CA VAL A 31 5.77 15.59 -9.94
C VAL A 31 6.63 15.22 -8.74
N GLY A 32 7.02 16.21 -7.93
CA GLY A 32 7.73 15.99 -6.67
C GLY A 32 6.97 15.05 -5.73
N LEU A 33 5.65 15.24 -5.57
CA LEU A 33 4.81 14.35 -4.75
C LEU A 33 4.75 12.92 -5.30
N ALA A 34 4.64 12.73 -6.62
CA ALA A 34 4.66 11.39 -7.21
C ALA A 34 5.99 10.66 -6.96
N TYR A 35 7.11 11.38 -7.04
CA TYR A 35 8.42 10.84 -6.67
C TYR A 35 8.54 10.54 -5.18
N CYS A 36 8.01 11.41 -4.32
CA CYS A 36 7.94 11.14 -2.88
C CYS A 36 7.14 9.87 -2.59
N GLN A 37 5.95 9.72 -3.18
CA GLN A 37 5.12 8.52 -2.99
C GLN A 37 5.88 7.24 -3.37
N SER A 38 6.63 7.28 -4.47
CA SER A 38 7.46 6.15 -4.92
C SER A 38 8.61 5.87 -3.95
N ALA A 39 9.23 6.91 -3.42
CA ALA A 39 10.36 6.80 -2.50
C ALA A 39 9.94 6.29 -1.10
N PHE A 40 8.75 6.67 -0.64
CA PHE A 40 8.15 6.21 0.62
C PHE A 40 7.40 4.87 0.49
N TRP A 41 7.48 4.19 -0.65
CA TRP A 41 6.74 2.95 -0.88
C TRP A 41 7.05 1.86 0.19
N ALA A 42 8.28 1.80 0.69
CA ALA A 42 8.66 0.83 1.73
C ALA A 42 7.90 1.01 3.06
N PHE A 43 7.43 2.22 3.38
CA PHE A 43 6.70 2.49 4.63
C PHE A 43 5.31 1.84 4.67
N TRP A 44 4.74 1.46 3.52
CA TRP A 44 3.48 0.72 3.45
C TRP A 44 3.51 -0.63 4.18
N THR A 45 4.70 -1.14 4.49
CA THR A 45 4.88 -2.34 5.32
C THR A 45 4.29 -2.21 6.71
N ILE A 46 4.44 -1.05 7.34
CA ILE A 46 4.01 -0.85 8.74
C ILE A 46 2.51 -1.10 8.88
N PRO A 47 1.62 -0.40 8.12
CA PRO A 47 0.20 -0.69 8.20
C PRO A 47 -0.12 -2.11 7.73
N LEU A 48 0.58 -2.66 6.73
CA LEU A 48 0.35 -4.04 6.27
C LEU A 48 0.58 -5.07 7.38
N ILE A 49 1.66 -4.93 8.16
CA ILE A 49 1.95 -5.83 9.28
C ILE A 49 0.94 -5.62 10.41
N VAL A 50 0.63 -4.37 10.76
CA VAL A 50 -0.34 -4.07 11.82
C VAL A 50 -1.70 -4.65 11.48
N TYR A 51 -2.25 -4.37 10.30
CA TYR A 51 -3.53 -4.95 9.85
C TYR A 51 -3.46 -6.45 9.62
N GLY A 52 -2.28 -6.97 9.26
CA GLY A 52 -2.04 -8.39 9.08
C GLY A 52 -1.98 -9.18 10.39
N LEU A 53 -1.66 -8.55 11.52
CA LEU A 53 -1.60 -9.13 12.87
C LEU A 53 -2.86 -8.84 13.72
N LEU A 54 -3.53 -7.73 13.42
CA LEU A 54 -4.74 -7.28 14.11
C LEU A 54 -5.83 -8.37 14.21
N PRO A 55 -6.19 -9.11 13.13
CA PRO A 55 -7.23 -10.14 13.24
C PRO A 55 -6.79 -11.33 14.10
N GLN A 56 -5.51 -11.74 14.10
CA GLN A 56 -5.04 -12.83 14.97
C GLN A 56 -5.09 -12.40 16.44
N PHE A 57 -4.69 -11.17 16.76
CA PHE A 57 -4.80 -10.64 18.12
C PHE A 57 -6.27 -10.52 18.55
N ALA A 58 -7.12 -10.00 17.67
CA ALA A 58 -8.55 -9.89 17.94
C ALA A 58 -9.21 -11.23 18.27
N LEU A 59 -8.86 -12.28 17.52
CA LEU A 59 -9.31 -13.65 17.80
C LEU A 59 -8.79 -14.17 19.14
N PHE A 60 -7.53 -13.91 19.47
CA PHE A 60 -6.93 -14.33 20.74
C PHE A 60 -7.59 -13.68 21.96
N TYR A 61 -7.93 -12.40 21.87
CA TYR A 61 -8.60 -11.64 22.94
C TYR A 61 -10.14 -11.76 22.90
N GLY A 62 -10.72 -12.41 21.88
CA GLY A 62 -12.17 -12.54 21.71
C GLY A 62 -12.88 -11.22 21.38
N VAL A 63 -12.17 -10.23 20.83
CA VAL A 63 -12.70 -8.91 20.49
C VAL A 63 -13.06 -8.86 19.00
N SER A 64 -14.24 -8.32 18.66
CA SER A 64 -14.62 -8.10 17.26
C SER A 64 -14.02 -6.80 16.72
N VAL A 65 -13.14 -6.90 15.71
CA VAL A 65 -12.55 -5.73 15.02
C VAL A 65 -13.56 -5.06 14.09
N PHE A 66 -14.47 -5.84 13.52
CA PHE A 66 -15.49 -5.33 12.60
C PHE A 66 -16.78 -4.95 13.34
N PRO A 67 -17.45 -3.86 12.91
CA PRO A 67 -18.76 -3.50 13.45
C PRO A 67 -19.79 -4.58 13.16
N LYS A 68 -20.85 -4.64 13.97
CA LYS A 68 -21.92 -5.62 13.76
C LYS A 68 -22.69 -5.24 12.50
N ALA A 69 -23.21 -6.25 11.78
CA ALA A 69 -24.01 -6.01 10.58
C ALA A 69 -25.30 -5.20 10.84
N SER A 70 -25.72 -5.10 12.11
CA SER A 70 -26.84 -4.26 12.55
C SER A 70 -26.52 -2.76 12.56
N ASP A 71 -25.25 -2.37 12.54
CA ASP A 71 -24.85 -0.96 12.59
C ASP A 71 -24.88 -0.34 11.19
N SER A 72 -25.46 0.86 11.07
CA SER A 72 -25.52 1.61 9.80
C SER A 72 -24.13 1.86 9.20
N TRP A 73 -23.10 1.98 10.04
CA TRP A 73 -21.70 2.16 9.65
C TRP A 73 -21.14 0.97 8.86
N PHE A 74 -21.67 -0.25 9.04
CA PHE A 74 -21.22 -1.44 8.32
C PHE A 74 -21.38 -1.29 6.80
N TRP A 75 -22.45 -0.63 6.35
CA TRP A 75 -22.68 -0.36 4.92
C TRP A 75 -21.62 0.55 4.32
N LEU A 76 -21.14 1.54 5.08
CA LEU A 76 -20.05 2.41 4.61
C LEU A 76 -18.75 1.63 4.45
N TYR A 77 -18.43 0.69 5.35
CA TYR A 77 -17.26 -0.17 5.21
C TYR A 77 -17.34 -1.05 3.96
N ILE A 78 -18.50 -1.67 3.70
CA ILE A 78 -18.71 -2.47 2.49
C ILE A 78 -18.53 -1.62 1.24
N PHE A 79 -19.12 -0.43 1.22
CA PHE A 79 -19.04 0.47 0.07
C PHE A 79 -17.61 0.90 -0.21
N LEU A 80 -16.85 1.30 0.82
CA LEU A 80 -15.45 1.69 0.67
C LEU A 80 -14.57 0.52 0.21
N PHE A 81 -14.81 -0.68 0.77
CA PHE A 81 -14.08 -1.89 0.38
C PHE A 81 -14.35 -2.24 -1.09
N LEU A 82 -15.62 -2.39 -1.47
CA LEU A 82 -15.99 -2.72 -2.85
C LEU A 82 -15.53 -1.63 -3.83
N GLY A 83 -15.72 -0.35 -3.48
CA GLY A 83 -15.30 0.77 -4.31
C GLY A 83 -13.80 0.72 -4.63
N ALA A 84 -12.95 0.53 -3.61
CA ALA A 84 -11.50 0.45 -3.81
C ALA A 84 -11.08 -0.74 -4.69
N TYR A 85 -11.60 -1.94 -4.43
CA TYR A 85 -11.24 -3.14 -5.20
C TYR A 85 -11.81 -3.12 -6.63
N VAL A 86 -13.02 -2.61 -6.82
CA VAL A 86 -13.63 -2.49 -8.14
C VAL A 86 -12.89 -1.46 -8.97
N GLN A 87 -12.52 -0.31 -8.39
CA GLN A 87 -11.73 0.70 -9.10
C GLN A 87 -10.38 0.13 -9.57
N ASP A 88 -9.63 -0.53 -8.68
CA ASP A 88 -8.34 -1.13 -9.01
C ASP A 88 -8.46 -2.23 -10.10
N LEU A 89 -9.53 -3.03 -10.05
CA LEU A 89 -9.82 -4.03 -11.08
C LEU A 89 -10.18 -3.37 -12.42
N LEU A 90 -10.98 -2.29 -12.40
CA LEU A 90 -11.35 -1.57 -13.61
C LEU A 90 -10.13 -0.94 -14.27
N ASP A 91 -9.21 -0.34 -13.51
CA ASP A 91 -7.97 0.23 -14.03
C ASP A 91 -7.13 -0.86 -14.72
N PHE A 92 -6.97 -2.03 -14.08
CA PHE A 92 -6.29 -3.18 -14.69
C PHE A 92 -6.97 -3.67 -15.99
N VAL A 93 -8.30 -3.71 -16.03
CA VAL A 93 -9.05 -4.17 -17.20
C VAL A 93 -9.01 -3.15 -18.34
N LEU A 94 -9.07 -1.85 -18.03
CA LEU A 94 -8.93 -0.76 -19.00
C LEU A 94 -7.55 -0.74 -19.65
N GLU A 95 -6.51 -1.13 -18.91
CA GLU A 95 -5.15 -1.36 -19.44
C GLU A 95 -5.04 -2.61 -20.33
N GLY A 96 -6.13 -3.34 -20.56
CA GLY A 96 -6.17 -4.54 -21.41
C GLY A 96 -5.59 -5.79 -20.74
N SER A 97 -5.42 -5.77 -19.42
CA SER A 97 -4.90 -6.91 -18.66
C SER A 97 -6.03 -7.86 -18.24
N SER A 98 -5.67 -9.11 -17.90
CA SER A 98 -6.65 -10.13 -17.50
C SER A 98 -6.88 -10.11 -15.99
N TYR A 99 -8.10 -10.43 -15.53
CA TYR A 99 -8.44 -10.65 -14.12
C TYR A 99 -7.42 -11.51 -13.36
N ARG A 100 -6.87 -12.55 -14.01
CA ARG A 100 -5.88 -13.42 -13.37
C ARG A 100 -4.55 -12.72 -13.09
N LYS A 101 -4.18 -11.74 -13.92
CA LYS A 101 -2.98 -10.91 -13.70
C LYS A 101 -3.21 -9.95 -12.53
N TRP A 102 -4.37 -9.30 -12.47
CA TRP A 102 -4.76 -8.45 -11.35
C TRP A 102 -4.68 -9.19 -10.02
N TRP A 103 -5.29 -10.38 -9.93
CA TRP A 103 -5.25 -11.19 -8.71
C TRP A 103 -3.82 -11.59 -8.31
N ASN A 104 -2.98 -11.93 -9.30
CA ASN A 104 -1.58 -12.23 -9.05
C ASN A 104 -0.80 -11.00 -8.59
N ASP A 105 -1.10 -9.81 -9.11
CA ASP A 105 -0.46 -8.58 -8.70
C ASP A 105 -0.79 -8.23 -7.24
N GLN A 106 -2.06 -8.29 -6.86
CA GLN A 106 -2.52 -8.12 -5.48
C GLN A 106 -1.81 -9.07 -4.50
N ARG A 107 -1.67 -10.35 -4.88
CA ARG A 107 -0.91 -11.33 -4.08
C ARG A 107 0.58 -10.99 -3.99
N MET A 108 1.19 -10.60 -5.11
CA MET A 108 2.60 -10.23 -5.14
C MET A 108 2.87 -8.95 -4.34
N TRP A 109 1.94 -7.99 -4.35
CA TRP A 109 2.02 -6.77 -3.55
C TRP A 109 2.03 -7.09 -2.05
N LEU A 110 1.12 -7.96 -1.58
CA LEU A 110 1.13 -8.45 -0.19
C LEU A 110 2.43 -9.16 0.17
N ILE A 111 2.90 -10.10 -0.66
CA ILE A 111 4.16 -10.84 -0.42
C ILE A 111 5.36 -9.88 -0.33
N ARG A 112 5.44 -8.88 -1.23
CA ARG A 112 6.51 -7.88 -1.23
C ARG A 112 6.47 -7.02 0.02
N GLY A 113 5.28 -6.62 0.48
CA GLY A 113 5.08 -5.88 1.73
C GLY A 113 5.66 -6.63 2.94
N PHE A 114 5.25 -7.89 3.15
CA PHE A 114 5.72 -8.68 4.30
C PHE A 114 7.20 -9.09 4.24
N THR A 115 7.82 -9.09 3.06
CA THR A 115 9.20 -9.56 2.90
C THR A 115 10.15 -8.42 2.57
N SER A 116 10.11 -7.95 1.33
CA SER A 116 11.13 -7.07 0.76
C SER A 116 11.11 -5.68 1.37
N PHE A 117 9.92 -5.18 1.71
CA PHE A 117 9.78 -3.84 2.29
C PHE A 117 10.08 -3.85 3.79
N PHE A 118 9.74 -4.93 4.51
CA PHE A 118 10.10 -5.12 5.92
C PHE A 118 11.62 -5.24 6.13
N PHE A 119 12.29 -6.07 5.33
CA PHE A 119 13.74 -6.26 5.41
C PHE A 119 14.55 -5.24 4.61
N GLY A 120 13.87 -4.25 4.01
CA GLY A 120 14.47 -3.15 3.26
C GLY A 120 14.59 -1.86 4.07
N PHE A 121 14.03 -1.83 5.28
CA PHE A 121 14.21 -0.78 6.28
C PHE A 121 15.57 -0.93 6.98
#